data_AF-A0A151GYB3-F1
#
_entry.id   AF-A0A151GYB3-F1
#
_cell.length_a   1.000
_cell.length_b   1.000
_cell.length_c   1.000
_cell.angle_alpha   90.00
_cell.angle_beta   90.00
_cell.angle_gamma   90.00
#
_symmetry.space_group_name_H-M   'P 1'
#
loop_
_entity.id
_entity.type
_entity.pdbx_description
1 polymer ?
#
loop_
_entity_poly.entity_id
_entity_poly.type
_entity_poly.pdbx_seq_one_letter_code
_entity_poly.pdbx_strand_id
1 'polypeptide(L)'
;MEEKDGLPPYTYGALEPMPLPSRCRNALSRRRRRALRFVVVSCLVLIVFAQWKQVWRSRNDAPSLSLERLKRDLATCRRLRHTPEDPVGLGREKNARYIDGHRPTLIRNATVWIGEAVPGTSAEDARAGKGWRWETRDVLLEKGLIKAVERHISSTSLPKDTKVYDAAGRQLTSGIIDMHSHAGVFALPSLNGNDDGNEFSDKITPWARSIDALDPFDPQFQVIKSGGVTTSLILPGSSNNIAGEGFLVKHAVGKPDGRGEIGVRDMLADPDGSWRYMKMACGENPKIVGAETSTVARRNSRMGESFDFRRAFEQATALVQRQDDWCDKAESSGVESMDEYLPQDITWEPLGAALRGQVHVNVHCYTVTDLEAMVDHSNEFKFAVRSFHHAHQSYLVPEVRCFFAPLPPPPGRRRHARG
;
A
#
# COMPACT_ATOMS: atom_id res chain seq x y z
N MET A 1 -17.81 -60.50 2.48
CA MET A 1 -18.56 -59.83 3.56
C MET A 1 -18.51 -58.35 3.25
N GLU A 2 -19.24 -57.99 2.20
CA GLU A 2 -20.59 -57.40 2.22
C GLU A 2 -20.51 -55.87 2.13
N GLU A 3 -20.55 -55.47 0.86
CA GLU A 3 -20.96 -54.17 0.32
C GLU A 3 -22.48 -54.00 0.55
N LYS A 4 -22.90 -52.84 1.06
CA LYS A 4 -24.27 -52.33 1.19
C LYS A 4 -24.19 -50.81 1.13
N ASP A 5 -25.02 -50.04 0.44
CA ASP A 5 -26.18 -50.33 -0.38
C ASP A 5 -26.29 -49.16 -1.37
N GLY A 6 -26.45 -49.48 -2.65
CA GLY A 6 -26.93 -48.56 -3.67
C GLY A 6 -28.46 -48.45 -3.59
N LEU A 7 -28.99 -47.26 -3.84
CA LEU A 7 -30.42 -47.06 -4.13
C LEU A 7 -30.60 -46.86 -5.65
N PRO A 8 -31.54 -47.56 -6.30
CA PRO A 8 -31.69 -47.56 -7.76
C PRO A 8 -32.59 -46.42 -8.28
N PRO A 9 -32.43 -46.01 -9.56
CA PRO A 9 -33.29 -45.03 -10.21
C PRO A 9 -34.60 -45.66 -10.71
N TYR A 10 -35.69 -44.92 -10.51
CA TYR A 10 -37.04 -45.26 -10.93
C TYR A 10 -37.18 -45.15 -12.46
N THR A 11 -37.38 -46.29 -13.16
CA THR A 11 -37.71 -46.35 -14.58
C THR A 11 -39.16 -46.81 -14.75
N TYR A 12 -39.96 -46.03 -15.46
CA TYR A 12 -41.34 -46.40 -15.81
C TYR A 12 -41.33 -47.42 -16.95
N GLY A 13 -42.01 -48.55 -16.73
CA GLY A 13 -42.11 -49.66 -17.66
C GLY A 13 -42.84 -49.30 -18.96
N ALA A 14 -42.32 -49.83 -20.06
CA ALA A 14 -42.97 -49.90 -21.34
C ALA A 14 -44.21 -50.80 -21.26
N LEU A 15 -45.34 -50.31 -21.77
CA LEU A 15 -46.56 -51.09 -22.01
C LEU A 15 -46.62 -51.43 -23.51
N GLU A 16 -46.69 -52.72 -23.83
CA GLU A 16 -47.03 -53.21 -25.16
C GLU A 16 -48.54 -53.12 -25.43
N PRO A 17 -48.97 -53.05 -26.71
CA PRO A 17 -50.28 -52.55 -27.12
C PRO A 17 -51.31 -53.66 -27.39
N MET A 18 -52.59 -53.36 -27.15
CA MET A 18 -53.75 -54.18 -27.57
C MET A 18 -54.92 -53.26 -28.06
N PRO A 19 -55.85 -53.77 -28.88
CA PRO A 19 -56.22 -53.13 -30.16
C PRO A 19 -57.44 -52.19 -30.08
N LEU A 20 -57.46 -51.23 -31.02
CA LEU A 20 -58.58 -50.31 -31.25
C LEU A 20 -59.68 -50.97 -32.11
N PRO A 21 -60.97 -50.84 -31.75
CA PRO A 21 -62.07 -51.14 -32.66
C PRO A 21 -62.28 -50.00 -33.66
N SER A 22 -62.50 -50.41 -34.91
CA SER A 22 -62.92 -49.57 -36.02
C SER A 22 -64.32 -48.97 -35.81
N ARG A 23 -64.47 -47.64 -35.91
CA ARG A 23 -65.56 -46.97 -36.65
C ARG A 23 -65.45 -45.44 -36.64
N CYS A 24 -66.02 -44.85 -37.68
CA CYS A 24 -66.30 -43.43 -37.90
C CYS A 24 -65.16 -42.57 -38.48
N ARG A 25 -64.77 -42.91 -39.72
CA ARG A 25 -64.47 -41.90 -40.74
C ARG A 25 -65.71 -41.02 -40.93
N ASN A 26 -65.65 -39.76 -40.48
CA ASN A 26 -66.29 -38.55 -41.05
C ASN A 26 -66.42 -37.37 -40.04
N ALA A 27 -65.38 -37.11 -39.24
CA ALA A 27 -65.30 -35.89 -38.40
C ALA A 27 -63.91 -35.23 -38.36
N LEU A 28 -62.99 -35.60 -39.26
CA LEU A 28 -61.57 -35.22 -39.19
C LEU A 28 -61.19 -33.93 -39.97
N SER A 29 -62.07 -33.36 -40.81
CA SER A 29 -61.74 -32.14 -41.57
C SER A 29 -62.05 -30.82 -40.83
N ARG A 30 -63.03 -30.79 -39.92
CA ARG A 30 -63.37 -29.60 -39.12
C ARG A 30 -62.51 -29.41 -37.86
N ARG A 31 -62.03 -30.51 -37.24
CA ARG A 31 -61.15 -30.45 -36.04
C ARG A 31 -59.72 -30.01 -36.38
N ARG A 32 -59.16 -30.41 -37.53
CA ARG A 32 -57.82 -29.98 -37.99
C ARG A 32 -57.72 -28.48 -38.23
N ARG A 33 -58.75 -27.83 -38.80
CA ARG A 33 -58.76 -26.35 -38.99
C ARG A 33 -58.82 -25.59 -37.66
N ARG A 34 -59.51 -26.12 -36.64
CA ARG A 34 -59.55 -25.48 -35.30
C ARG A 34 -58.22 -25.68 -34.57
N ALA A 35 -57.63 -26.88 -34.62
CA ALA A 35 -56.32 -27.15 -34.03
C ALA A 35 -55.21 -26.27 -34.66
N LEU A 36 -55.20 -26.13 -36.00
CA LEU A 36 -54.25 -25.25 -36.68
C LEU A 36 -54.42 -23.78 -36.27
N ARG A 37 -55.66 -23.31 -36.10
CA ARG A 37 -55.94 -21.95 -35.59
C ARG A 37 -55.44 -21.75 -34.16
N PHE A 38 -55.62 -22.74 -33.28
CA PHE A 38 -55.07 -22.67 -31.92
C PHE A 38 -53.54 -22.61 -31.92
N VAL A 39 -52.88 -23.42 -32.75
CA VAL A 39 -51.41 -23.38 -32.88
C VAL A 39 -50.94 -22.02 -33.39
N VAL A 40 -51.57 -21.47 -34.43
CA VAL A 40 -51.22 -20.14 -34.96
C VAL A 40 -51.43 -19.05 -33.92
N VAL A 41 -52.53 -19.08 -33.17
CA VAL A 41 -52.79 -18.12 -32.08
C VAL A 41 -51.77 -18.28 -30.95
N SER A 42 -51.43 -19.51 -30.54
CA SER A 42 -50.39 -19.76 -29.55
C SER A 42 -49.01 -19.24 -30.00
N CYS A 43 -48.64 -19.45 -31.27
CA CYS A 43 -47.41 -18.89 -31.84
C CYS A 43 -47.44 -17.35 -31.86
N LEU A 44 -48.56 -16.74 -32.24
CA LEU A 44 -48.71 -15.28 -32.22
C LEU A 44 -48.63 -14.71 -30.80
N VAL A 45 -49.25 -15.37 -29.82
CA VAL A 45 -49.16 -14.98 -28.40
C VAL A 45 -47.71 -15.11 -27.89
N LEU A 46 -47.00 -16.17 -28.27
CA LEU A 46 -45.58 -16.33 -27.93
C LEU A 46 -44.70 -15.26 -28.59
N ILE A 47 -44.96 -14.90 -29.85
CA ILE A 47 -44.26 -13.83 -30.55
C ILE A 47 -44.55 -12.49 -29.88
N VAL A 48 -45.81 -12.18 -29.59
CA VAL A 48 -46.19 -10.95 -28.88
C VAL A 48 -45.57 -10.91 -27.48
N PHE A 49 -45.55 -12.02 -26.76
CA PHE A 49 -44.90 -12.11 -25.45
C PHE A 49 -43.38 -11.92 -25.55
N ALA A 50 -42.72 -12.53 -26.54
CA ALA A 50 -41.29 -12.35 -26.77
C ALA A 50 -40.96 -10.90 -27.16
N GLN A 51 -41.74 -10.31 -28.07
CA GLN A 51 -41.61 -8.91 -28.49
C GLN A 51 -41.91 -7.94 -27.34
N TRP A 52 -42.92 -8.20 -26.52
CA TRP A 52 -43.18 -7.45 -25.29
C TRP A 52 -41.98 -7.54 -24.36
N LYS A 53 -41.46 -8.73 -24.09
CA LYS A 53 -40.30 -8.91 -23.20
C LYS A 53 -39.06 -8.18 -23.72
N GLN A 54 -38.87 -8.12 -25.03
CA GLN A 54 -37.78 -7.40 -25.69
C GLN A 54 -37.97 -5.87 -25.60
N VAL A 55 -39.18 -5.36 -25.87
CA VAL A 55 -39.52 -3.94 -25.74
C VAL A 55 -39.48 -3.47 -24.29
N TRP A 56 -39.96 -4.28 -23.34
CA TRP A 56 -39.95 -3.96 -21.92
C TRP A 56 -38.53 -3.97 -21.33
N ARG A 57 -37.64 -4.85 -21.82
CA ARG A 57 -36.20 -4.76 -21.52
C ARG A 57 -35.60 -3.48 -22.08
N SER A 58 -35.85 -3.17 -23.35
CA SER A 58 -35.29 -1.99 -24.02
C SER A 58 -35.79 -0.65 -23.44
N ARG A 59 -37.01 -0.59 -22.88
CA ARG A 59 -37.60 0.65 -22.35
C ARG A 59 -37.11 1.01 -20.94
N ASN A 60 -36.39 0.11 -20.27
CA ASN A 60 -35.75 0.36 -18.97
C ASN A 60 -34.26 0.78 -19.09
N ASP A 61 -33.73 0.91 -20.30
CA ASP A 61 -32.31 1.22 -20.56
C ASP A 61 -31.97 2.71 -20.46
N ALA A 62 -32.51 3.43 -19.47
CA ALA A 62 -31.81 4.61 -18.99
C ALA A 62 -30.74 4.11 -18.01
N PRO A 63 -29.43 4.29 -18.26
CA PRO A 63 -28.41 3.85 -17.32
C PRO A 63 -28.66 4.55 -15.99
N SER A 64 -28.99 3.79 -14.95
CA SER A 64 -29.22 4.30 -13.60
C SER A 64 -27.95 4.91 -13.00
N LEU A 65 -26.79 4.57 -13.58
CA LEU A 65 -25.47 4.99 -13.16
C LEU A 65 -24.83 5.95 -14.17
N SER A 66 -24.04 6.89 -13.65
CA SER A 66 -23.25 7.81 -14.46
C SER A 66 -22.13 7.06 -15.18
N LEU A 67 -22.22 6.98 -16.50
CA LEU A 67 -21.20 6.35 -17.36
C LEU A 67 -19.80 6.98 -17.14
N GLU A 68 -19.74 8.29 -16.94
CA GLU A 68 -18.50 9.00 -16.66
C GLU A 68 -17.87 8.62 -15.32
N ARG A 69 -18.70 8.29 -14.32
CA ARG A 69 -18.19 7.74 -13.05
C ARG A 69 -17.69 6.31 -13.24
N LEU A 70 -18.45 5.46 -13.95
CA LEU A 70 -18.04 4.07 -14.18
C LEU A 70 -16.73 3.96 -14.97
N LYS A 71 -16.49 4.84 -15.95
CA LYS A 71 -15.20 4.94 -16.65
C LYS A 71 -14.06 5.33 -15.71
N ARG A 72 -14.31 6.26 -14.77
CA ARG A 72 -13.33 6.64 -13.74
C ARG A 72 -13.05 5.51 -12.75
N ASP A 73 -14.08 4.75 -12.41
CA ASP A 73 -13.97 3.57 -11.56
C ASP A 73 -13.13 2.48 -12.24
N LEU A 74 -13.35 2.23 -13.54
CA LEU A 74 -12.51 1.33 -14.34
C LEU A 74 -11.06 1.82 -14.43
N ALA A 75 -10.83 3.12 -14.57
CA ALA A 75 -9.47 3.68 -14.51
C ALA A 75 -8.82 3.48 -13.13
N THR A 76 -9.63 3.42 -12.06
CA THR A 76 -9.16 3.15 -10.70
C THR A 76 -8.72 1.70 -10.52
N CYS A 77 -9.36 0.74 -11.19
CA CYS A 77 -8.92 -0.66 -11.20
C CYS A 77 -7.45 -0.84 -11.59
N ARG A 78 -6.97 -0.09 -12.58
CA ARG A 78 -5.55 -0.11 -12.98
C ARG A 78 -4.62 0.35 -11.85
N ARG A 79 -5.04 1.36 -11.08
CA ARG A 79 -4.27 1.86 -9.93
C ARG A 79 -4.29 0.85 -8.78
N LEU A 80 -5.43 0.22 -8.52
CA LEU A 80 -5.53 -0.83 -7.50
C LEU A 80 -4.61 -2.02 -7.82
N ARG A 81 -4.43 -2.37 -9.09
CA ARG A 81 -3.57 -3.51 -9.51
C ARG A 81 -2.10 -3.14 -9.70
N HIS A 82 -1.75 -1.87 -9.61
CA HIS A 82 -0.38 -1.41 -9.80
C HIS A 82 0.43 -1.57 -8.51
N THR A 83 1.55 -2.28 -8.57
CA THR A 83 2.52 -2.33 -7.48
C THR A 83 3.53 -1.20 -7.67
N PRO A 84 3.76 -0.34 -6.66
CA PRO A 84 4.78 0.70 -6.74
C PRO A 84 6.18 0.12 -6.98
N GLU A 85 6.99 0.91 -7.68
CA GLU A 85 8.41 0.60 -7.92
C GLU A 85 9.27 1.66 -7.23
N ASP A 86 10.47 1.26 -6.81
CA ASP A 86 11.42 2.20 -6.24
C ASP A 86 11.80 3.28 -7.27
N PRO A 87 11.78 4.56 -6.88
CA PRO A 87 12.10 5.63 -7.82
C PRO A 87 13.54 5.47 -8.33
N VAL A 88 13.70 5.64 -9.64
CA VAL A 88 14.99 5.51 -10.32
C VAL A 88 16.01 6.44 -9.65
N GLY A 89 17.00 5.88 -8.96
CA GLY A 89 18.05 6.67 -8.31
C GLY A 89 19.07 7.22 -9.31
N LEU A 90 19.65 6.34 -10.12
CA LEU A 90 20.68 6.64 -11.13
C LEU A 90 20.05 7.06 -12.45
N GLY A 91 20.60 8.09 -13.10
CA GLY A 91 20.10 8.58 -14.39
C GLY A 91 19.07 9.70 -14.28
N ARG A 92 18.72 10.13 -13.06
CA ARG A 92 17.92 11.35 -12.85
C ARG A 92 18.67 12.58 -13.33
N GLU A 93 17.98 13.45 -14.06
CA GLU A 93 18.54 14.74 -14.45
C GLU A 93 18.46 15.78 -13.33
N LYS A 94 17.41 15.71 -12.50
CA LYS A 94 17.08 16.66 -11.43
C LYS A 94 16.38 15.97 -10.25
N ASN A 95 16.59 16.49 -9.04
CA ASN A 95 15.86 16.08 -7.84
C ASN A 95 14.42 16.64 -7.88
N ALA A 96 13.43 15.84 -7.50
CA ALA A 96 12.01 16.26 -7.46
C ALA A 96 11.77 17.48 -6.55
N ARG A 97 12.63 17.68 -5.55
CA ARG A 97 12.58 18.81 -4.61
C ARG A 97 13.48 20.00 -5.01
N TYR A 98 14.14 19.95 -6.18
CA TYR A 98 15.01 21.05 -6.61
C TYR A 98 14.22 22.32 -6.93
N ILE A 99 14.72 23.45 -6.47
CA ILE A 99 14.19 24.79 -6.76
C ILE A 99 14.96 25.37 -7.95
N ASP A 100 14.23 25.81 -8.97
CA ASP A 100 14.85 26.39 -10.16
C ASP A 100 15.61 27.68 -9.83
N GLY A 101 16.77 27.84 -10.48
CA GLY A 101 17.68 28.95 -10.20
C GLY A 101 18.66 28.70 -9.05
N HIS A 102 18.60 27.56 -8.35
CA HIS A 102 19.65 27.20 -7.39
C HIS A 102 20.96 26.88 -8.10
N ARG A 103 22.00 27.62 -7.73
CA ARG A 103 23.36 27.50 -8.25
C ARG A 103 23.99 26.14 -7.91
N PRO A 104 24.82 25.55 -8.79
CA PRO A 104 25.64 24.39 -8.45
C PRO A 104 26.51 24.68 -7.24
N THR A 105 26.82 23.63 -6.47
CA THR A 105 27.65 23.75 -5.26
C THR A 105 28.80 22.75 -5.33
N LEU A 106 30.02 23.26 -5.20
CA LEU A 106 31.22 22.45 -5.06
C LEU A 106 31.72 22.53 -3.62
N ILE A 107 31.80 21.39 -2.95
CA ILE A 107 32.46 21.24 -1.65
C ILE A 107 33.86 20.67 -1.93
N ARG A 108 34.91 21.42 -1.62
CA ARG A 108 36.30 21.04 -1.85
C ARG A 108 36.97 20.51 -0.60
N ASN A 109 37.98 19.66 -0.77
CA ASN A 109 38.89 19.24 0.30
C ASN A 109 38.13 18.69 1.53
N ALA A 110 37.08 17.90 1.30
CA ALA A 110 36.31 17.27 2.36
C ALA A 110 36.88 15.88 2.68
N THR A 111 36.85 15.48 3.95
CA THR A 111 37.11 14.10 4.36
C THR A 111 35.79 13.32 4.27
N VAL A 112 35.55 12.68 3.14
CA VAL A 112 34.27 12.07 2.79
C VAL A 112 34.19 10.63 3.28
N TRP A 113 33.09 10.29 3.96
CA TRP A 113 32.72 8.90 4.23
C TRP A 113 32.15 8.26 2.97
N ILE A 114 32.78 7.20 2.47
CA ILE A 114 32.32 6.56 1.22
C ILE A 114 31.04 5.75 1.41
N GLY A 115 30.78 5.25 2.63
CA GLY A 115 29.55 4.49 2.88
C GLY A 115 29.47 3.14 2.18
N GLU A 116 30.58 2.67 1.60
CA GLU A 116 30.72 1.34 1.01
C GLU A 116 32.04 0.71 1.45
N ALA A 117 32.01 -0.59 1.68
CA ALA A 117 33.23 -1.34 1.97
C ALA A 117 34.15 -1.35 0.74
N VAL A 118 35.46 -1.29 0.97
CA VAL A 118 36.46 -1.34 -0.10
C VAL A 118 36.23 -2.59 -0.95
N PRO A 119 36.26 -2.47 -2.31
CA PRO A 119 36.14 -3.63 -3.19
C PRO A 119 37.09 -4.76 -2.77
N GLY A 120 36.55 -5.96 -2.57
CA GLY A 120 37.29 -7.12 -2.07
C GLY A 120 37.13 -7.39 -0.56
N THR A 121 36.51 -6.48 0.20
CA THR A 121 36.15 -6.76 1.61
C THR A 121 35.10 -7.86 1.68
N SER A 122 35.32 -8.87 2.52
CA SER A 122 34.35 -9.96 2.72
C SER A 122 33.06 -9.44 3.38
N ALA A 123 31.92 -10.13 3.18
CA ALA A 123 30.67 -9.73 3.81
C ALA A 123 30.72 -9.82 5.35
N GLU A 124 31.51 -10.76 5.89
CA GLU A 124 31.75 -10.90 7.32
C GLU A 124 32.56 -9.72 7.86
N ASP A 125 33.66 -9.37 7.20
CA ASP A 125 34.50 -8.24 7.60
C ASP A 125 33.75 -6.91 7.49
N ALA A 126 32.97 -6.72 6.43
CA ALA A 126 32.13 -5.52 6.27
C ALA A 126 31.12 -5.38 7.41
N ARG A 127 30.47 -6.49 7.83
CA ARG A 127 29.56 -6.52 9.00
C ARG A 127 30.28 -6.28 10.32
N ALA A 128 31.53 -6.72 10.43
CA ALA A 128 32.40 -6.45 11.58
C ALA A 128 32.98 -5.02 11.57
N GLY A 129 32.58 -4.16 10.63
CA GLY A 129 33.04 -2.78 10.55
C GLY A 129 34.45 -2.61 9.95
N LYS A 130 35.00 -3.66 9.32
CA LYS A 130 36.29 -3.59 8.63
C LYS A 130 36.12 -3.22 7.15
N GLY A 131 37.18 -2.68 6.55
CA GLY A 131 37.18 -2.33 5.13
C GLY A 131 36.37 -1.07 4.79
N TRP A 132 35.99 -0.27 5.78
CA TRP A 132 35.37 1.04 5.56
C TRP A 132 36.43 2.14 5.64
N ARG A 133 36.25 3.23 4.87
CA ARG A 133 37.28 4.27 4.76
C ARG A 133 36.72 5.68 4.57
N TRP A 134 37.54 6.62 5.00
CA TRP A 134 37.41 8.05 4.74
C TRP A 134 38.43 8.45 3.66
N GLU A 135 38.04 9.34 2.75
CA GLU A 135 38.96 9.87 1.75
C GLU A 135 38.80 11.36 1.54
N THR A 136 39.92 12.04 1.28
CA THR A 136 39.91 13.43 0.83
C THR A 136 39.37 13.52 -0.60
N ARG A 137 38.22 14.17 -0.76
CA ARG A 137 37.50 14.30 -2.03
C ARG A 137 36.85 15.68 -2.17
N ASP A 138 36.62 16.05 -3.42
CA ASP A 138 35.73 17.13 -3.83
C ASP A 138 34.36 16.54 -4.21
N VAL A 139 33.27 17.22 -3.85
CA VAL A 139 31.89 16.79 -4.12
C VAL A 139 31.15 17.91 -4.87
N LEU A 140 30.67 17.59 -6.07
CA LEU A 140 29.85 18.49 -6.89
C LEU A 140 28.37 18.14 -6.77
N LEU A 141 27.59 19.14 -6.39
CA LEU A 141 26.13 19.09 -6.32
C LEU A 141 25.54 19.97 -7.42
N GLU A 142 24.61 19.41 -8.20
CA GLU A 142 23.89 20.14 -9.25
C GLU A 142 22.44 19.64 -9.33
N LYS A 143 21.48 20.55 -9.50
CA LYS A 143 20.06 20.21 -9.59
C LYS A 143 19.53 19.34 -8.43
N GLY A 144 20.11 19.51 -7.24
CA GLY A 144 19.78 18.74 -6.03
C GLY A 144 20.29 17.29 -6.03
N LEU A 145 21.26 16.97 -6.89
CA LEU A 145 21.87 15.65 -7.05
C LEU A 145 23.39 15.72 -6.85
N ILE A 146 23.99 14.62 -6.40
CA ILE A 146 25.44 14.43 -6.42
C ILE A 146 25.83 14.11 -7.87
N LYS A 147 26.61 14.99 -8.51
CA LYS A 147 27.08 14.80 -9.89
C LYS A 147 28.44 14.13 -9.95
N ALA A 148 29.33 14.44 -9.03
CA ALA A 148 30.67 13.88 -8.99
C ALA A 148 31.23 13.84 -7.56
N VAL A 149 32.03 12.82 -7.29
CA VAL A 149 32.84 12.66 -6.07
C VAL A 149 34.25 12.25 -6.51
N GLU A 150 35.19 13.19 -6.54
CA GLU A 150 36.50 13.01 -7.18
C GLU A 150 37.64 13.47 -6.25
N ARG A 151 38.89 13.14 -6.57
CA ARG A 151 40.04 13.66 -5.78
C ARG A 151 40.21 15.16 -5.93
N HIS A 152 39.86 15.69 -7.09
CA HIS A 152 39.98 17.11 -7.42
C HIS A 152 39.02 17.47 -8.55
N ILE A 153 38.21 18.50 -8.36
CA ILE A 153 37.34 19.06 -9.40
C ILE A 153 37.80 20.48 -9.72
N SER A 154 38.28 20.66 -10.96
CA SER A 154 38.74 21.97 -11.45
C SER A 154 37.60 22.98 -11.47
N SER A 155 37.80 24.19 -10.95
CA SER A 155 36.78 25.26 -11.03
C SER A 155 36.58 25.77 -12.44
N THR A 156 37.56 25.57 -13.32
CA THR A 156 37.50 26.09 -14.70
C THR A 156 36.52 25.32 -15.57
N SER A 157 36.18 24.07 -15.20
CA SER A 157 35.19 23.25 -15.90
C SER A 157 33.76 23.44 -15.39
N LEU A 158 33.54 24.35 -14.42
CA LEU A 158 32.24 24.57 -13.79
C LEU A 158 31.62 25.90 -14.24
N PRO A 159 30.27 26.03 -14.19
CA PRO A 159 29.60 27.31 -14.40
C PRO A 159 30.16 28.40 -13.50
N LYS A 160 30.30 29.63 -14.04
CA LYS A 160 30.93 30.77 -13.35
C LYS A 160 30.24 31.15 -12.04
N ASP A 161 28.96 30.84 -11.89
CA ASP A 161 28.13 31.13 -10.72
C ASP A 161 28.14 30.00 -9.67
N THR A 162 28.93 28.95 -9.86
CA THR A 162 29.06 27.84 -8.90
C THR A 162 29.48 28.33 -7.52
N LYS A 163 28.72 27.95 -6.49
CA LYS A 163 29.10 28.19 -5.08
C LYS A 163 30.23 27.24 -4.70
N VAL A 164 31.37 27.77 -4.26
CA VAL A 164 32.50 26.97 -3.80
C VAL A 164 32.65 27.09 -2.28
N TYR A 165 32.68 25.95 -1.61
CA TYR A 165 32.96 25.84 -0.18
C TYR A 165 34.22 24.99 0.02
N ASP A 166 35.24 25.54 0.67
CA ASP A 166 36.39 24.74 1.11
C ASP A 166 36.08 24.13 2.48
N ALA A 167 36.03 22.80 2.54
CA ALA A 167 35.78 22.07 3.77
C ALA A 167 37.03 21.99 4.67
N ALA A 168 38.22 22.33 4.18
CA ALA A 168 39.47 22.33 4.95
C ALA A 168 39.72 21.02 5.73
N GLY A 169 39.44 19.88 5.09
CA GLY A 169 39.58 18.54 5.67
C GLY A 169 38.44 18.11 6.61
N ARG A 170 37.39 18.93 6.81
CA ARG A 170 36.24 18.55 7.65
C ARG A 170 35.53 17.31 7.11
N GLN A 171 34.94 16.56 8.04
CA GLN A 171 34.20 15.35 7.70
C GLN A 171 32.92 15.69 6.96
N LEU A 172 32.63 14.91 5.92
CA LEU A 172 31.40 14.99 5.13
C LEU A 172 30.79 13.59 5.02
N THR A 173 29.52 13.48 5.41
CA THR A 173 28.73 12.25 5.32
C THR A 173 27.46 12.49 4.52
N SER A 174 26.77 11.42 4.13
CA SER A 174 25.35 11.54 3.80
C SER A 174 24.56 12.04 5.02
N GLY A 175 23.44 12.72 4.76
CA GLY A 175 22.50 13.05 5.82
C GLY A 175 21.94 11.79 6.48
N ILE A 176 21.72 11.84 7.80
CA ILE A 176 21.12 10.73 8.53
C ILE A 176 19.64 10.63 8.14
N ILE A 177 19.15 9.39 8.00
CA ILE A 177 17.76 9.06 7.73
C ILE A 177 17.20 8.40 8.99
N ASP A 178 16.22 9.06 9.60
CA ASP A 178 15.49 8.54 10.75
C ASP A 178 14.23 7.81 10.27
N MET A 179 14.22 6.49 10.42
CA MET A 179 13.14 5.64 9.91
C MET A 179 11.92 5.59 10.84
N HIS A 180 11.96 6.24 12.00
CA HIS A 180 10.87 6.22 12.97
C HIS A 180 10.86 7.48 13.83
N SER A 181 10.00 8.44 13.47
CA SER A 181 9.90 9.70 14.20
C SER A 181 8.45 10.11 14.44
N HIS A 182 8.27 10.96 15.44
CA HIS A 182 7.00 11.61 15.77
C HIS A 182 7.13 13.14 15.81
N ALA A 183 8.24 13.69 15.33
CA ALA A 183 8.41 15.14 15.23
C ALA A 183 7.31 15.76 14.37
N GLY A 184 6.77 16.89 14.80
CA GLY A 184 5.63 17.58 14.19
C GLY A 184 4.26 17.05 14.59
N VAL A 185 4.12 15.78 15.03
CA VAL A 185 2.83 15.24 15.54
C VAL A 185 2.81 15.07 17.06
N PHE A 186 3.98 14.97 17.69
CA PHE A 186 4.18 15.21 19.12
C PHE A 186 5.05 16.46 19.28
N ALA A 187 4.50 17.63 18.97
CA ALA A 187 5.25 18.87 18.92
C ALA A 187 5.71 19.34 20.31
N LEU A 188 6.81 20.12 20.36
CA LEU A 188 7.29 20.72 21.61
C LEU A 188 6.95 22.22 21.72
N PRO A 189 6.59 22.71 22.93
CA PRO A 189 6.32 21.94 24.14
C PRO A 189 5.08 21.05 23.97
N SER A 190 5.07 19.90 24.65
CA SER A 190 3.91 19.00 24.63
C SER A 190 2.77 19.64 25.42
N LEU A 191 1.64 19.81 24.74
CA LEU A 191 0.40 20.39 25.25
C LEU A 191 -0.75 19.49 24.80
N ASN A 192 -1.84 19.44 25.57
CA ASN A 192 -3.02 18.65 25.16
C ASN A 192 -3.60 19.07 23.78
N GLY A 193 -3.36 20.30 23.35
CA GLY A 193 -3.86 20.82 22.07
C GLY A 193 -2.95 20.58 20.86
N ASN A 194 -1.78 19.94 21.04
CA ASN A 194 -0.85 19.57 19.96
C ASN A 194 -0.34 18.12 20.09
N ASP A 195 -1.05 17.29 20.87
CA ASP A 195 -0.77 15.87 21.05
C ASP A 195 -1.52 15.03 20.00
N ASP A 196 -1.15 15.22 18.74
CA ASP A 196 -1.84 14.62 17.58
C ASP A 196 -1.17 13.34 17.06
N GLY A 197 -0.18 12.82 17.79
CA GLY A 197 0.56 11.64 17.32
C GLY A 197 -0.14 10.31 17.58
N ASN A 198 -1.24 10.24 18.34
CA ASN A 198 -2.07 9.03 18.47
C ASN A 198 -3.56 9.37 18.37
N GLU A 199 -4.30 8.62 17.54
CA GLU A 199 -5.75 8.75 17.43
C GLU A 199 -6.44 7.84 18.46
N PHE A 200 -6.81 8.38 19.62
CA PHE A 200 -7.32 7.55 20.73
C PHE A 200 -8.79 7.08 20.58
N SER A 201 -9.49 7.45 19.51
CA SER A 201 -10.90 7.09 19.30
C SER A 201 -11.15 5.59 19.03
N ASP A 202 -10.21 4.87 18.41
CA ASP A 202 -10.33 3.43 18.13
C ASP A 202 -8.95 2.78 18.07
N LYS A 203 -8.80 1.47 18.34
CA LYS A 203 -7.56 0.72 18.14
C LYS A 203 -7.22 0.46 16.67
N ILE A 204 -8.21 0.57 15.79
CA ILE A 204 -8.08 0.30 14.36
C ILE A 204 -8.43 1.58 13.60
N THR A 205 -7.40 2.37 13.32
CA THR A 205 -7.49 3.67 12.63
C THR A 205 -6.64 3.72 11.36
N PRO A 206 -6.73 2.71 10.45
CA PRO A 206 -5.95 2.70 9.20
C PRO A 206 -6.14 3.94 8.32
N TRP A 207 -7.29 4.61 8.43
CA TRP A 207 -7.65 5.83 7.71
C TRP A 207 -6.97 7.10 8.23
N ALA A 208 -6.36 7.05 9.43
CA ALA A 208 -5.64 8.19 9.99
C ALA A 208 -4.32 8.42 9.22
N ARG A 209 -3.83 9.65 9.20
CA ARG A 209 -2.63 10.03 8.44
C ARG A 209 -1.82 11.07 9.21
N SER A 210 -0.55 10.80 9.49
CA SER A 210 0.29 11.74 10.25
C SER A 210 0.49 13.09 9.53
N ILE A 211 0.38 13.12 8.19
CA ILE A 211 0.47 14.35 7.40
C ILE A 211 -0.63 15.37 7.74
N ASP A 212 -1.80 14.91 8.19
CA ASP A 212 -2.95 15.77 8.46
C ASP A 212 -2.80 16.57 9.77
N ALA A 213 -1.88 16.14 10.64
CA ALA A 213 -1.60 16.78 11.92
C ALA A 213 -0.15 17.24 12.08
N LEU A 214 0.67 17.15 11.03
CA LEU A 214 2.06 17.55 11.09
C LEU A 214 2.17 19.08 11.26
N ASP A 215 2.71 19.54 12.38
CA ASP A 215 3.06 20.94 12.61
C ASP A 215 4.43 21.26 11.99
N PRO A 216 4.52 21.97 10.84
CA PRO A 216 5.79 22.30 10.21
C PRO A 216 6.65 23.27 11.03
N PHE A 217 6.06 23.94 12.03
CA PHE A 217 6.73 24.89 12.90
C PHE A 217 7.24 24.29 14.21
N ASP A 218 7.10 22.98 14.39
CA ASP A 218 7.65 22.29 15.55
C ASP A 218 9.16 22.58 15.69
N PRO A 219 9.60 23.21 16.80
CA PRO A 219 11.00 23.54 17.02
C PRO A 219 11.91 22.30 17.01
N GLN A 220 11.37 21.09 17.23
CA GLN A 220 12.12 19.84 17.13
C GLN A 220 12.77 19.65 15.76
N PHE A 221 12.17 20.14 14.67
CA PHE A 221 12.79 19.99 13.35
C PHE A 221 14.15 20.70 13.26
N GLN A 222 14.30 21.87 13.90
CA GLN A 222 15.59 22.55 13.96
C GLN A 222 16.59 21.79 14.82
N VAL A 223 16.14 21.23 15.94
CA VAL A 223 16.98 20.44 16.85
C VAL A 223 17.46 19.15 16.17
N ILE A 224 16.55 18.38 15.58
CA ILE A 224 16.83 17.15 14.83
C ILE A 224 17.80 17.42 13.67
N LYS A 225 17.54 18.47 12.89
CA LYS A 225 18.42 18.92 11.79
C LYS A 225 19.82 19.26 12.26
N SER A 226 19.96 19.90 13.43
CA SER A 226 21.27 20.27 13.98
C SER A 226 22.15 19.06 14.29
N GLY A 227 21.55 17.88 14.52
CA GLY A 227 22.24 16.60 14.68
C GLY A 227 22.62 15.90 13.38
N GLY A 228 22.35 16.50 12.21
CA GLY A 228 22.67 15.92 10.90
C GLY A 228 21.60 14.98 10.32
N VAL A 229 20.44 14.87 10.96
CA VAL A 229 19.27 14.18 10.41
C VAL A 229 18.63 15.05 9.33
N THR A 230 18.49 14.49 8.13
CA THR A 230 17.97 15.24 6.97
C THR A 230 16.62 14.75 6.52
N THR A 231 16.25 13.54 6.90
CA THR A 231 15.01 12.87 6.47
C THR A 231 14.45 12.10 7.64
N SER A 232 13.15 12.20 7.89
CA SER A 232 12.46 11.37 8.87
C SER A 232 11.21 10.75 8.26
N LEU A 233 10.90 9.50 8.62
CA LEU A 233 9.58 8.92 8.43
C LEU A 233 8.71 9.28 9.64
N ILE A 234 7.77 10.22 9.44
CA ILE A 234 6.84 10.65 10.48
C ILE A 234 5.63 9.72 10.49
N LEU A 235 5.44 8.99 11.58
CA LEU A 235 4.37 8.01 11.74
C LEU A 235 3.50 8.37 12.94
N PRO A 236 2.24 7.90 12.99
CA PRO A 236 1.50 7.81 14.24
C PRO A 236 2.29 7.01 15.29
N GLY A 237 1.94 7.19 16.56
CA GLY A 237 2.50 6.52 17.71
C GLY A 237 2.13 5.04 17.76
N SER A 238 2.21 4.45 18.94
CA SER A 238 2.02 3.00 19.14
C SER A 238 0.79 2.69 19.98
N SER A 239 -0.10 3.67 20.18
CA SER A 239 -1.35 3.42 20.88
C SER A 239 -2.18 2.44 20.07
N ASN A 240 -2.38 2.63 18.78
CA ASN A 240 -3.33 1.81 18.02
C ASN A 240 -2.69 0.52 17.48
N ASN A 241 -3.45 -0.57 17.40
CA ASN A 241 -2.99 -1.79 16.73
C ASN A 241 -2.70 -1.52 15.24
N ILE A 242 -3.57 -0.75 14.59
CA ILE A 242 -3.37 -0.20 13.25
C ILE A 242 -3.57 1.30 13.36
N ALA A 243 -2.50 2.08 13.25
CA ALA A 243 -2.48 3.49 13.66
C ALA A 243 -2.63 4.48 12.50
N GLY A 244 -2.56 4.01 11.26
CA GLY A 244 -2.70 4.83 10.07
C GLY A 244 -1.39 5.05 9.32
N GLU A 245 -1.39 6.02 8.42
CA GLU A 245 -0.31 6.27 7.45
C GLU A 245 0.78 7.19 7.99
N GLY A 246 2.01 6.93 7.54
CA GLY A 246 3.17 7.79 7.76
C GLY A 246 3.71 8.41 6.47
N PHE A 247 4.49 9.47 6.63
CA PHE A 247 5.01 10.27 5.52
C PHE A 247 6.48 10.61 5.73
N LEU A 248 7.25 10.53 4.65
CA LEU A 248 8.64 10.95 4.67
C LEU A 248 8.74 12.46 4.53
N VAL A 249 9.47 13.10 5.44
CA VAL A 249 9.76 14.53 5.39
C VAL A 249 11.25 14.77 5.28
N LYS A 250 11.64 15.87 4.61
CA LYS A 250 12.99 16.43 4.67
C LYS A 250 13.01 17.55 5.69
N HIS A 251 14.07 17.60 6.48
CA HIS A 251 14.33 18.70 7.42
C HIS A 251 15.01 19.87 6.70
N ALA A 252 14.37 20.45 5.68
CA ALA A 252 14.93 21.59 4.96
C ALA A 252 14.51 22.95 5.56
N VAL A 253 13.80 22.93 6.70
CA VAL A 253 13.34 24.11 7.44
C VAL A 253 14.52 25.05 7.76
N GLY A 254 14.53 26.26 7.20
CA GLY A 254 15.44 27.34 7.61
C GLY A 254 16.07 28.17 6.48
N LYS A 255 16.50 29.39 6.86
CA LYS A 255 17.11 30.52 6.12
C LYS A 255 16.49 30.95 4.76
N PRO A 256 16.51 32.27 4.44
CA PRO A 256 15.96 32.80 3.18
C PRO A 256 16.58 32.27 1.88
N ASP A 257 17.77 31.65 1.93
CA ASP A 257 18.46 31.08 0.76
C ASP A 257 18.18 29.58 0.55
N GLY A 258 17.29 28.99 1.36
CA GLY A 258 16.77 27.64 1.23
C GLY A 258 15.34 27.59 0.70
N ARG A 259 14.72 26.40 0.72
CA ARG A 259 13.28 26.22 0.43
C ARG A 259 12.47 26.83 1.57
N GLY A 260 11.50 27.69 1.26
CA GLY A 260 10.44 28.01 2.22
C GLY A 260 9.58 26.77 2.45
N GLU A 261 9.69 26.16 3.62
CA GLU A 261 8.84 25.02 4.03
C GLU A 261 7.76 25.54 4.98
N ILE A 262 6.75 26.21 4.41
CA ILE A 262 5.63 26.76 5.18
C ILE A 262 4.51 25.72 5.28
N GLY A 263 4.27 24.98 4.18
CA GLY A 263 3.30 23.90 4.16
C GLY A 263 3.94 22.54 4.37
N VAL A 264 3.18 21.62 4.97
CA VAL A 264 3.58 20.20 5.10
C VAL A 264 3.96 19.58 3.76
N ARG A 265 3.27 19.95 2.67
CA ARG A 265 3.59 19.48 1.31
C ARG A 265 5.00 19.88 0.86
N ASP A 266 5.51 21.02 1.31
CA ASP A 266 6.85 21.50 0.95
C ASP A 266 7.93 20.64 1.60
N MET A 267 7.61 20.01 2.74
CA MET A 267 8.49 19.14 3.52
C MET A 267 8.55 17.70 2.99
N LEU A 268 7.59 17.25 2.16
CA LEU A 268 7.53 15.85 1.68
C LEU A 268 8.80 15.42 0.93
N ALA A 269 9.52 14.42 1.46
CA ALA A 269 10.74 13.91 0.84
C ALA A 269 10.46 13.24 -0.52
N ASP A 270 9.26 12.67 -0.68
CA ASP A 270 8.74 12.03 -1.88
C ASP A 270 7.45 12.74 -2.31
N PRO A 271 7.55 13.88 -3.03
CA PRO A 271 6.38 14.66 -3.44
C PRO A 271 5.49 13.94 -4.46
N ASP A 272 6.05 12.95 -5.16
CA ASP A 272 5.35 12.15 -6.18
C ASP A 272 4.52 11.01 -5.56
N GLY A 273 4.75 10.71 -4.27
CA GLY A 273 4.01 9.68 -3.53
C GLY A 273 4.28 8.27 -4.05
N SER A 274 5.55 7.95 -4.31
CA SER A 274 6.01 6.68 -4.86
C SER A 274 5.60 5.51 -3.95
N TRP A 275 5.82 5.63 -2.64
CA TRP A 275 5.45 4.61 -1.66
C TRP A 275 4.58 5.17 -0.54
N ARG A 276 3.64 4.34 -0.07
CA ARG A 276 2.87 4.59 1.16
C ARG A 276 3.54 3.91 2.34
N TYR A 277 3.37 4.46 3.54
CA TYR A 277 3.88 3.88 4.78
C TYR A 277 2.74 3.74 5.76
N MET A 278 2.71 2.64 6.52
CA MET A 278 1.68 2.43 7.53
C MET A 278 2.33 2.05 8.86
N LYS A 279 1.76 2.57 9.95
CA LYS A 279 2.11 2.20 11.31
C LYS A 279 1.13 1.17 11.85
N MET A 280 1.67 0.11 12.42
CA MET A 280 0.97 -0.82 13.28
C MET A 280 1.70 -0.95 14.61
N ALA A 281 1.02 -1.44 15.65
CA ALA A 281 1.64 -1.72 16.94
C ALA A 281 1.07 -3.01 17.57
N CYS A 282 1.95 -3.71 18.28
CA CYS A 282 1.62 -4.87 19.06
C CYS A 282 2.31 -4.80 20.43
N GLY A 283 1.82 -5.57 21.40
CA GLY A 283 2.49 -5.68 22.70
C GLY A 283 1.83 -4.86 23.79
N GLU A 284 2.56 -4.02 24.51
CA GLU A 284 2.04 -3.40 25.74
C GLU A 284 1.24 -2.13 25.48
N ASN A 285 1.71 -1.29 24.58
CA ASN A 285 1.11 0.01 24.28
C ASN A 285 -0.34 -0.10 23.76
N PRO A 286 -0.65 -0.98 22.77
CA PRO A 286 -2.01 -1.07 22.25
C PRO A 286 -3.06 -1.70 23.16
N LYS A 287 -2.63 -2.29 24.28
CA LYS A 287 -3.56 -2.80 25.29
C LYS A 287 -4.33 -1.69 26.00
N ILE A 288 -3.80 -0.47 26.03
CA ILE A 288 -4.20 0.61 26.95
C ILE A 288 -5.04 1.71 26.26
N VAL A 289 -5.20 1.71 24.93
CA VAL A 289 -5.99 2.74 24.21
C VAL A 289 -7.42 2.86 24.73
N GLY A 290 -7.86 4.11 24.95
CA GLY A 290 -9.21 4.45 25.42
C GLY A 290 -9.40 4.40 26.95
N ALA A 291 -8.32 4.22 27.71
CA ALA A 291 -8.38 4.11 29.17
C ALA A 291 -8.57 5.43 29.92
N GLU A 292 -8.27 6.59 29.33
CA GLU A 292 -8.33 7.87 30.07
C GLU A 292 -9.74 8.47 30.14
N THR A 293 -10.63 8.18 29.18
CA THR A 293 -11.96 8.81 29.09
C THR A 293 -13.13 7.86 29.29
N SER A 294 -12.90 6.54 29.39
CA SER A 294 -13.97 5.56 29.61
C SER A 294 -13.87 4.95 31.01
N THR A 295 -15.00 4.89 31.73
CA THR A 295 -15.13 4.22 33.04
C THR A 295 -14.92 2.69 32.97
N VAL A 296 -14.75 2.15 31.76
CA VAL A 296 -14.39 0.77 31.50
C VAL A 296 -13.30 0.75 30.43
N ALA A 297 -12.07 1.06 30.84
CA ALA A 297 -10.89 0.75 30.03
C ALA A 297 -10.96 -0.73 29.64
N ARG A 298 -11.27 -1.03 28.37
CA ARG A 298 -11.12 -2.38 27.84
C ARG A 298 -9.64 -2.64 27.67
N ARG A 299 -8.95 -2.94 28.79
CA ARG A 299 -7.61 -3.52 28.78
C ARG A 299 -7.69 -4.77 27.92
N ASN A 300 -7.12 -4.69 26.72
CA ASN A 300 -7.11 -5.83 25.83
C ASN A 300 -5.86 -6.67 26.12
N SER A 301 -5.94 -7.99 25.91
CA SER A 301 -4.78 -8.87 26.03
C SER A 301 -4.07 -8.99 24.69
N ARG A 302 -2.87 -9.59 24.63
CA ARG A 302 -2.20 -9.93 23.36
C ARG A 302 -3.10 -10.81 22.47
N MET A 303 -3.95 -11.63 23.07
CA MET A 303 -4.92 -12.46 22.33
C MET A 303 -5.97 -11.60 21.63
N GLY A 304 -6.47 -10.56 22.32
CA GLY A 304 -7.45 -9.68 21.72
C GLY A 304 -6.85 -8.70 20.71
N GLU A 305 -5.57 -8.29 20.87
CA GLU A 305 -4.84 -7.58 19.80
C GLU A 305 -4.78 -8.43 18.53
N SER A 306 -4.44 -9.72 18.66
CA SER A 306 -4.46 -10.65 17.54
C SER A 306 -5.83 -10.81 16.91
N PHE A 307 -6.91 -10.79 17.69
CA PHE A 307 -8.28 -10.76 17.15
C PHE A 307 -8.57 -9.45 16.40
N ASP A 308 -8.14 -8.31 16.94
CA ASP A 308 -8.36 -7.00 16.34
C ASP A 308 -7.65 -6.89 14.98
N PHE A 309 -6.40 -7.40 14.88
CA PHE A 309 -5.68 -7.51 13.60
C PHE A 309 -6.44 -8.38 12.59
N ARG A 310 -6.80 -9.62 12.97
CA ARG A 310 -7.55 -10.53 12.09
C ARG A 310 -8.84 -9.89 11.58
N ARG A 311 -9.64 -9.34 12.50
CA ARG A 311 -10.90 -8.69 12.16
C ARG A 311 -10.69 -7.56 11.15
N ALA A 312 -9.67 -6.71 11.34
CA ALA A 312 -9.40 -5.59 10.44
C ALA A 312 -8.97 -6.08 9.04
N PHE A 313 -8.07 -7.07 8.97
CA PHE A 313 -7.63 -7.60 7.68
C PHE A 313 -8.70 -8.43 6.96
N GLU A 314 -9.62 -9.09 7.68
CA GLU A 314 -10.81 -9.72 7.08
C GLU A 314 -11.71 -8.67 6.39
N GLN A 315 -11.94 -7.52 7.04
CA GLN A 315 -12.72 -6.42 6.41
C GLN A 315 -12.03 -5.89 5.16
N ALA A 316 -10.71 -5.68 5.22
CA ALA A 316 -9.93 -5.23 4.08
C ALA A 316 -9.92 -6.26 2.94
N THR A 317 -9.77 -7.55 3.27
CA THR A 317 -9.81 -8.66 2.29
C THR A 317 -11.15 -8.71 1.57
N ALA A 318 -12.26 -8.58 2.31
CA ALA A 318 -13.60 -8.55 1.71
C ALA A 318 -13.78 -7.32 0.78
N LEU A 319 -13.21 -6.17 1.12
CA LEU A 319 -13.21 -5.00 0.22
C LEU A 319 -12.39 -5.27 -1.05
N VAL A 320 -11.17 -5.78 -0.90
CA VAL A 320 -10.26 -6.12 -2.02
C VAL A 320 -10.92 -7.10 -2.99
N GLN A 321 -11.56 -8.16 -2.48
CA GLN A 321 -12.28 -9.14 -3.29
C GLN A 321 -13.42 -8.51 -4.08
N ARG A 322 -14.28 -7.72 -3.43
CA ARG A 322 -15.38 -7.02 -4.13
C ARG A 322 -14.87 -6.05 -5.19
N GLN A 323 -13.75 -5.38 -4.93
CA GLN A 323 -13.11 -4.51 -5.93
C GLN A 323 -12.58 -5.30 -7.12
N ASP A 324 -11.92 -6.43 -6.87
CA ASP A 324 -11.36 -7.28 -7.94
C ASP A 324 -12.47 -7.88 -8.80
N ASP A 325 -13.52 -8.43 -8.18
CA ASP A 325 -14.71 -8.95 -8.89
C ASP A 325 -15.38 -7.87 -9.74
N TRP A 326 -15.52 -6.65 -9.19
CA TRP A 326 -16.07 -5.52 -9.92
C TRP A 326 -15.19 -5.15 -11.12
N CYS A 327 -13.87 -5.09 -10.93
CA CYS A 327 -12.91 -4.75 -11.97
C CYS A 327 -12.88 -5.80 -13.09
N ASP A 328 -12.91 -7.09 -12.77
CA ASP A 328 -12.94 -8.19 -13.74
C ASP A 328 -14.25 -8.18 -14.55
N LYS A 329 -15.39 -7.92 -13.91
CA LYS A 329 -16.68 -7.77 -14.60
C LYS A 329 -16.68 -6.55 -15.54
N ALA A 330 -16.19 -5.40 -15.07
CA ALA A 330 -16.14 -4.18 -15.87
C ALA A 330 -15.21 -4.30 -17.10
N GLU A 331 -14.08 -5.01 -16.96
CA GLU A 331 -13.14 -5.25 -18.06
C GLU A 331 -13.66 -6.28 -19.07
N SER A 332 -14.34 -7.33 -18.60
CA SER A 332 -14.85 -8.41 -19.47
C SER A 332 -16.16 -8.07 -20.17
N SER A 333 -17.07 -7.38 -19.49
CA SER A 333 -18.46 -7.16 -19.94
C SER A 333 -18.76 -5.70 -20.30
N GLY A 334 -17.80 -4.79 -20.07
CA GLY A 334 -17.97 -3.35 -20.29
C GLY A 334 -18.63 -2.67 -19.09
N VAL A 335 -18.29 -1.39 -18.88
CA VAL A 335 -18.79 -0.59 -17.76
C VAL A 335 -20.31 -0.38 -17.82
N GLU A 336 -20.90 -0.43 -19.01
CA GLU A 336 -22.34 -0.31 -19.25
C GLU A 336 -23.14 -1.48 -18.66
N SER A 337 -22.49 -2.62 -18.41
CA SER A 337 -23.11 -3.82 -17.81
C SER A 337 -23.14 -3.79 -16.28
N MET A 338 -22.58 -2.75 -15.67
CA MET A 338 -22.46 -2.63 -14.22
C MET A 338 -23.74 -2.09 -13.60
N ASP A 339 -24.13 -2.72 -12.49
CA ASP A 339 -25.30 -2.42 -11.67
C ASP A 339 -24.95 -1.61 -10.41
N GLU A 340 -23.66 -1.49 -10.10
CA GLU A 340 -23.12 -0.66 -9.03
C GLU A 340 -21.78 -0.01 -9.42
N TYR A 341 -21.38 1.03 -8.69
CA TYR A 341 -20.05 1.63 -8.80
C TYR A 341 -19.00 0.76 -8.10
N LEU A 342 -17.72 0.99 -8.42
CA LEU A 342 -16.61 0.28 -7.77
C LEU A 342 -16.74 0.44 -6.24
N PRO A 343 -16.73 -0.65 -5.45
CA PRO A 343 -16.80 -0.57 -4.01
C PRO A 343 -15.64 0.25 -3.43
N GLN A 344 -15.97 1.25 -2.61
CA GLN A 344 -15.02 2.13 -1.95
C GLN A 344 -15.41 2.23 -0.47
N ASP A 345 -14.43 2.06 0.41
CA ASP A 345 -14.56 2.34 1.85
C ASP A 345 -13.24 2.94 2.32
N ILE A 346 -13.27 4.23 2.66
CA ILE A 346 -12.08 4.98 3.08
C ILE A 346 -11.45 4.39 4.34
N THR A 347 -12.25 3.71 5.18
CA THR A 347 -11.78 3.06 6.40
C THR A 347 -10.75 1.99 6.06
N TRP A 348 -11.07 1.12 5.10
CA TRP A 348 -10.27 -0.08 4.80
C TRP A 348 -9.37 0.07 3.58
N GLU A 349 -9.50 1.17 2.82
CA GLU A 349 -8.65 1.46 1.66
C GLU A 349 -7.15 1.31 1.96
N PRO A 350 -6.60 1.86 3.07
CA PRO A 350 -5.17 1.75 3.34
C PRO A 350 -4.71 0.31 3.63
N LEU A 351 -5.55 -0.49 4.29
CA LEU A 351 -5.25 -1.92 4.50
C LEU A 351 -5.40 -2.73 3.22
N GLY A 352 -6.37 -2.38 2.37
CA GLY A 352 -6.48 -2.94 1.02
C GLY A 352 -5.20 -2.70 0.21
N ALA A 353 -4.64 -1.49 0.27
CA ALA A 353 -3.35 -1.17 -0.35
C ALA A 353 -2.20 -1.99 0.26
N ALA A 354 -2.20 -2.24 1.57
CA ALA A 354 -1.20 -3.09 2.22
C ALA A 354 -1.28 -4.55 1.75
N LEU A 355 -2.50 -5.11 1.62
CA LEU A 355 -2.74 -6.45 1.07
C LEU A 355 -2.26 -6.58 -0.39
N ARG A 356 -2.32 -5.48 -1.15
CA ARG A 356 -1.83 -5.42 -2.54
C ARG A 356 -0.33 -5.14 -2.67
N GLY A 357 0.40 -5.07 -1.55
CA GLY A 357 1.85 -4.82 -1.56
C GLY A 357 2.23 -3.38 -1.94
N GLN A 358 1.31 -2.42 -1.78
CA GLN A 358 1.50 -1.01 -2.14
C GLN A 358 1.98 -0.14 -0.97
N VAL A 359 2.10 -0.74 0.22
CA VAL A 359 2.39 -0.04 1.48
C VAL A 359 3.56 -0.71 2.19
N HIS A 360 4.50 0.09 2.65
CA HIS A 360 5.55 -0.34 3.57
C HIS A 360 5.01 -0.34 5.01
N VAL A 361 4.68 -1.53 5.50
CA VAL A 361 4.14 -1.72 6.85
C VAL A 361 5.25 -1.69 7.90
N ASN A 362 5.16 -0.76 8.83
CA ASN A 362 6.11 -0.53 9.91
C ASN A 362 5.46 -0.86 11.24
N VAL A 363 6.02 -1.81 12.00
CA VAL A 363 5.34 -2.38 13.16
C VAL A 363 6.14 -2.15 14.43
N HIS A 364 5.54 -1.46 15.40
CA HIS A 364 6.04 -1.37 16.77
C HIS A 364 5.77 -2.69 17.51
N CYS A 365 6.82 -3.40 17.92
CA CYS A 365 6.70 -4.62 18.75
C CYS A 365 7.98 -4.76 19.61
N TYR A 366 7.85 -5.24 20.85
CA TYR A 366 8.99 -5.34 21.77
C TYR A 366 9.50 -6.77 21.97
N THR A 367 8.61 -7.69 22.35
CA THR A 367 8.98 -9.02 22.84
C THR A 367 8.92 -10.10 21.75
N VAL A 368 9.48 -11.28 22.00
CA VAL A 368 9.40 -12.43 21.07
C VAL A 368 7.94 -12.78 20.78
N THR A 369 7.09 -12.86 21.81
CA THR A 369 5.66 -13.18 21.66
C THR A 369 4.94 -12.20 20.73
N ASP A 370 5.33 -10.94 20.79
CA ASP A 370 4.78 -9.84 20.00
C ASP A 370 5.25 -9.93 18.53
N LEU A 371 6.54 -10.21 18.33
CA LEU A 371 7.15 -10.37 17.00
C LEU A 371 6.59 -11.58 16.25
N GLU A 372 6.54 -12.75 16.89
CA GLU A 372 6.05 -14.00 16.28
C GLU A 372 4.57 -13.88 15.89
N ALA A 373 3.73 -13.32 16.77
CA ALA A 373 2.31 -13.13 16.47
C ALA A 373 2.11 -12.22 15.24
N MET A 374 2.91 -11.15 15.09
CA MET A 374 2.84 -10.29 13.91
C MET A 374 3.30 -11.01 12.63
N VAL A 375 4.32 -11.87 12.72
CA VAL A 375 4.75 -12.71 11.59
C VAL A 375 3.62 -13.67 11.19
N ASP A 376 2.93 -14.26 12.16
CA ASP A 376 1.77 -15.12 11.89
C ASP A 376 0.66 -14.36 11.17
N HIS A 377 0.32 -13.14 11.62
CA HIS A 377 -0.68 -12.29 10.94
C HIS A 377 -0.25 -11.92 9.52
N SER A 378 1.02 -11.57 9.33
CA SER A 378 1.61 -11.29 8.01
C SER A 378 1.52 -12.51 7.08
N ASN A 379 1.75 -13.71 7.60
CA ASN A 379 1.62 -14.96 6.87
C ASN A 379 0.16 -15.35 6.60
N GLU A 380 -0.76 -15.07 7.53
CA GLU A 380 -2.20 -15.33 7.43
C GLU A 380 -2.82 -14.50 6.29
N PHE A 381 -2.54 -13.18 6.27
CA PHE A 381 -3.13 -12.23 5.31
C PHE A 381 -2.22 -11.84 4.15
N LYS A 382 -1.01 -12.41 4.06
CA LYS A 382 -0.07 -12.23 2.95
C LYS A 382 0.38 -10.78 2.68
N PHE A 383 0.47 -9.94 3.70
CA PHE A 383 1.10 -8.61 3.60
C PHE A 383 2.55 -8.66 4.09
N ALA A 384 3.42 -7.81 3.53
CA ALA A 384 4.83 -7.75 3.92
C ALA A 384 5.07 -6.73 5.04
N VAL A 385 5.69 -7.18 6.13
CA VAL A 385 6.29 -6.27 7.12
C VAL A 385 7.57 -5.67 6.53
N ARG A 386 7.71 -4.34 6.55
CA ARG A 386 8.91 -3.64 6.10
C ARG A 386 9.95 -3.52 7.21
N SER A 387 9.51 -3.23 8.43
CA SER A 387 10.38 -2.98 9.58
C SER A 387 9.66 -3.29 10.88
N PHE A 388 10.37 -3.92 11.82
CA PHE A 388 9.99 -3.92 13.22
C PHE A 388 10.71 -2.78 13.95
N HIS A 389 9.93 -1.91 14.57
CA HIS A 389 10.41 -0.79 15.37
C HIS A 389 10.58 -1.21 16.83
N HIS A 390 11.65 -0.68 17.45
CA HIS A 390 12.13 -0.99 18.80
C HIS A 390 12.64 -2.43 18.96
N ALA A 391 11.80 -3.43 18.70
CA ALA A 391 12.18 -4.84 18.50
C ALA A 391 13.16 -5.37 19.56
N HIS A 392 12.90 -5.07 20.84
CA HIS A 392 13.83 -5.28 21.96
C HIS A 392 14.40 -6.70 22.03
N GLN A 393 13.57 -7.71 21.74
CA GLN A 393 13.97 -9.12 21.81
C GLN A 393 14.25 -9.77 20.45
N SER A 394 14.35 -8.99 19.36
CA SER A 394 14.61 -9.53 18.02
C SER A 394 15.95 -10.27 17.89
N TYR A 395 16.90 -10.02 18.79
CA TYR A 395 18.17 -10.75 18.84
C TYR A 395 18.03 -12.21 19.31
N LEU A 396 16.93 -12.55 19.99
CA LEU A 396 16.64 -13.91 20.45
C LEU A 396 16.03 -14.78 19.36
N VAL A 397 15.40 -14.17 18.35
CA VAL A 397 14.70 -14.83 17.24
C VAL A 397 15.21 -14.29 15.89
N PRO A 398 16.50 -14.48 15.55
CA PRO A 398 17.09 -13.93 14.33
C PRO A 398 16.42 -14.47 13.05
N GLU A 399 15.83 -15.67 13.08
CA GLU A 399 15.07 -16.28 11.99
C GLU A 399 13.79 -15.53 11.62
N VAL A 400 13.19 -14.77 12.55
CA VAL A 400 12.08 -13.86 12.24
C VAL A 400 12.48 -12.82 11.19
N ARG A 401 13.79 -12.52 11.04
CA ARG A 401 14.32 -11.63 10.00
C ARG A 401 14.23 -12.20 8.58
N CYS A 402 14.02 -13.51 8.41
CA CYS A 402 13.93 -14.12 7.08
C CYS A 402 12.55 -13.95 6.42
N PHE A 403 11.55 -13.47 7.15
CA PHE A 403 10.18 -13.26 6.66
C PHE A 403 9.94 -11.87 6.06
N PHE A 404 10.92 -10.95 6.15
CA PHE A 404 10.89 -9.74 5.36
C PHE A 404 11.01 -10.13 3.88
N ALA A 405 9.99 -9.82 3.07
CA ALA A 405 10.00 -10.11 1.65
C ALA A 405 11.37 -9.74 1.04
N PRO A 406 12.01 -10.63 0.27
CA PRO A 406 13.34 -10.35 -0.25
C PRO A 406 13.26 -9.06 -1.07
N LEU A 407 14.01 -8.04 -0.64
CA LEU A 407 14.28 -6.88 -1.48
C LEU A 407 14.74 -7.40 -2.85
N PRO A 408 14.21 -6.89 -3.97
CA PRO A 408 14.75 -7.23 -5.27
C PRO A 408 16.26 -6.92 -5.26
N PRO A 409 17.10 -7.82 -5.81
CA PRO A 409 18.53 -7.56 -5.85
C PRO A 409 18.77 -6.24 -6.61
N PRO A 410 19.79 -5.45 -6.21
CA PRO A 410 20.15 -4.27 -6.97
C PRO A 410 20.40 -4.66 -8.43
N PRO A 411 20.02 -3.80 -9.40
CA PRO A 411 20.17 -4.11 -10.82
C PRO A 411 21.63 -4.48 -11.10
N GLY A 412 21.86 -5.74 -11.50
CA GLY A 412 23.19 -6.24 -11.88
C GLY A 412 23.70 -7.51 -11.19
N ARG A 413 23.03 -8.07 -10.17
CA ARG A 413 23.43 -9.37 -9.60
C ARG A 413 22.41 -10.48 -9.88
N ARG A 414 22.62 -11.23 -10.96
CA ARG A 414 22.00 -12.55 -11.15
C ARG A 414 22.49 -13.48 -10.04
N ARG A 415 21.59 -14.02 -9.21
CA ARG A 415 21.94 -15.13 -8.32
C ARG A 415 22.15 -16.38 -9.16
N HIS A 416 23.36 -16.94 -9.11
CA HIS A 416 23.56 -18.36 -9.38
C HIS A 416 22.99 -19.13 -8.18
N ALA A 417 21.87 -19.83 -8.39
CA ALA A 417 21.39 -20.83 -7.45
C ALA A 417 22.38 -22.01 -7.46
N ARG A 418 22.90 -22.38 -6.28
CA ARG A 418 23.33 -23.75 -6.00
C ARG A 418 22.33 -24.31 -4.99
N GLY A 419 21.87 -25.51 -5.28
CA GLY A 419 20.81 -26.21 -4.54
C GLY A 419 21.28 -26.89 -3.26
#